data_AF-A0A1D1ZY44-F1
#
_entry.id   AF-A0A1D1ZY44-F1
#
_cell.length_a   1.000
_cell.length_b   1.000
_cell.length_c   1.000
_cell.angle_alpha   90.00
_cell.angle_beta   90.00
_cell.angle_gamma   90.00
#
_symmetry.space_group_name_H-M   'P 1'
#
loop_
_entity.id
_entity.type
_entity.pdbx_description
1 polymer ?
#
loop_
_entity_poly.entity_id
_entity_poly.type
_entity_poly.pdbx_seq_one_letter_code
_entity_poly.pdbx_strand_id
1 'polypeptide(L)'
;VGSVCRQMAYIGHKYTGICIDCCMRVLRSGPWLCARNTPLTSPFSPALSLQRRPSRSCGGPAAAMPRLVSFDVDGTLIKSIGARANQLHREAFTAAFKQVFGIDTTIDVIPHHGSTDTLILVAVLVVHGIPKAEAMASLPALQQAMNSYFAANIDRAGDGLEVLPGVVDLLKALKEDTDFMTCLVTGNLEPIGWGKMQALGLSDLFSTPHFGGFGSDFCSGNTEETWRDRAEFIRLAAMKAAGQADGPITARFHIGDAPMDVQAAADAGAVPLGVTTGIYTKEQLLVAAPSATILEGLGDLSKVMDILRQ
;
A
#
# COMPACT_ATOMS: atom_id res chain seq x y z
N VAL A 1 -32.84 -43.43 -22.15
CA VAL A 1 -32.41 -43.58 -20.73
C VAL A 1 -31.12 -44.38 -20.75
N GLY A 2 -29.98 -43.73 -20.51
CA GLY A 2 -28.65 -44.36 -20.59
C GLY A 2 -27.56 -43.41 -21.12
N SER A 3 -26.63 -43.07 -20.22
CA SER A 3 -25.22 -42.62 -20.37
C SER A 3 -24.75 -41.80 -21.58
N VAL A 4 -24.04 -40.70 -21.33
CA VAL A 4 -22.70 -40.46 -21.93
C VAL A 4 -21.82 -39.68 -20.95
N CYS A 5 -20.72 -40.33 -20.54
CA CYS A 5 -19.53 -39.72 -19.97
C CYS A 5 -18.66 -39.17 -21.12
N ARG A 6 -18.07 -37.98 -21.00
CA ARG A 6 -16.87 -37.65 -21.79
C ARG A 6 -15.98 -36.58 -21.14
N GLN A 7 -14.74 -37.00 -21.01
CA GLN A 7 -13.53 -36.33 -20.53
C GLN A 7 -12.83 -35.60 -21.69
N MET A 8 -11.71 -34.92 -21.36
CA MET A 8 -10.65 -34.33 -22.22
C MET A 8 -10.86 -32.86 -22.61
N ALA A 9 -9.84 -32.00 -22.71
CA ALA A 9 -8.45 -31.98 -22.27
C ALA A 9 -7.89 -30.57 -22.56
N TYR A 10 -6.85 -30.18 -21.81
CA TYR A 10 -5.70 -29.30 -22.09
C TYR A 10 -5.62 -28.40 -23.35
N ILE A 11 -4.97 -27.24 -23.12
CA ILE A 11 -4.03 -26.42 -23.95
C ILE A 11 -4.33 -24.94 -23.57
N GLY A 12 -3.46 -24.08 -23.04
CA GLY A 12 -2.01 -23.96 -23.11
C GLY A 12 -1.60 -22.98 -24.22
N HIS A 13 -1.56 -21.66 -23.98
CA HIS A 13 -0.50 -20.76 -24.50
C HIS A 13 -0.66 -19.29 -24.10
N LYS A 14 0.49 -18.73 -23.70
CA LYS A 14 0.87 -17.31 -23.56
C LYS A 14 0.67 -16.52 -24.87
N TYR A 15 0.40 -15.21 -24.81
CA TYR A 15 1.35 -14.14 -25.18
C TYR A 15 0.67 -12.75 -25.31
N THR A 16 1.35 -11.76 -24.70
CA THR A 16 1.50 -10.34 -25.08
C THR A 16 0.30 -9.40 -25.23
N GLY A 17 0.36 -8.34 -24.42
CA GLY A 17 -0.37 -7.12 -24.64
C GLY A 17 0.14 -6.31 -25.83
N ILE A 18 -0.74 -5.44 -26.32
CA ILE A 18 -0.41 -4.25 -27.09
C ILE A 18 -1.29 -3.14 -26.55
N CYS A 19 -0.64 -2.14 -25.96
CA CYS A 19 -1.18 -0.83 -25.65
C CYS A 19 -0.84 0.05 -26.86
N ILE A 20 -1.83 0.58 -27.57
CA ILE A 20 -1.64 1.71 -28.49
C ILE A 20 -2.83 2.66 -28.31
N ASP A 21 -2.50 3.81 -27.73
CA ASP A 21 -3.21 5.08 -27.87
C ASP A 21 -3.47 5.40 -29.34
N CYS A 22 -4.71 5.76 -29.68
CA CYS A 22 -4.94 6.64 -30.82
C CYS A 22 -6.24 7.44 -30.69
N CYS A 23 -6.08 8.69 -30.24
CA CYS A 23 -6.70 9.89 -30.79
C CYS A 23 -8.16 9.79 -31.28
N MET A 24 -9.11 10.10 -30.39
CA MET A 24 -10.48 10.44 -30.78
C MET A 24 -10.53 11.80 -31.49
N ARG A 25 -10.76 11.79 -32.80
CA ARG A 25 -11.32 12.95 -33.53
C ARG A 25 -12.43 12.50 -34.47
N VAL A 26 -13.65 12.71 -33.99
CA VAL A 26 -14.88 13.11 -34.70
C VAL A 26 -14.93 12.80 -36.21
N LEU A 27 -15.66 11.75 -36.59
CA LEU A 27 -16.15 11.56 -37.96
C LEU A 27 -17.62 12.01 -38.03
N ARG A 28 -17.88 13.11 -38.73
CA ARG A 28 -19.19 13.39 -39.34
C ARG A 28 -19.16 12.88 -40.77
N SER A 29 -20.11 12.01 -41.07
CA SER A 29 -20.39 11.37 -42.34
C SER A 29 -21.04 12.33 -43.35
N GLY A 30 -20.61 12.25 -44.61
CA GLY A 30 -21.22 12.89 -45.78
C GLY A 30 -20.68 12.26 -47.07
N PRO A 31 -21.52 11.76 -48.00
CA PRO A 31 -21.06 10.88 -49.08
C PRO A 31 -20.80 11.58 -50.43
N TRP A 32 -19.77 11.06 -51.12
CA TRP A 32 -19.62 10.75 -52.54
C TRP A 32 -20.22 11.67 -53.63
N LEU A 33 -19.38 12.09 -54.60
CA LEU A 33 -19.62 11.88 -56.04
C LEU A 33 -18.45 12.29 -56.97
N CYS A 34 -18.33 11.51 -58.06
CA CYS A 34 -17.64 11.72 -59.36
C CYS A 34 -16.10 11.93 -59.37
N ALA A 35 -15.24 11.03 -59.87
CA ALA A 35 -15.12 10.26 -61.12
C ALA A 35 -14.28 10.95 -62.24
N ARG A 36 -13.30 10.18 -62.74
CA ARG A 36 -12.55 10.24 -64.04
C ARG A 36 -11.32 11.15 -64.11
N ASN A 37 -10.10 10.58 -64.19
CA ASN A 37 -9.44 10.09 -65.42
C ASN A 37 -7.99 9.64 -65.13
N THR A 38 -7.59 8.55 -65.79
CA THR A 38 -6.28 7.86 -65.88
C THR A 38 -5.27 8.59 -66.79
N PRO A 39 -4.02 8.10 -67.05
CA PRO A 39 -3.05 7.35 -66.23
C PRO A 39 -1.57 7.84 -66.34
N LEU A 40 -0.73 7.33 -65.42
CA LEU A 40 0.71 6.95 -65.51
C LEU A 40 1.62 7.51 -66.63
N THR A 41 2.69 8.21 -66.22
CA THR A 41 4.07 8.00 -66.72
C THR A 41 5.11 8.34 -65.62
N SER A 42 6.09 7.47 -65.47
CA SER A 42 7.29 7.52 -64.62
C SER A 42 8.54 7.71 -65.53
N PRO A 43 9.80 7.84 -65.08
CA PRO A 43 10.40 8.35 -63.81
C PRO A 43 11.45 9.47 -64.08
N PHE A 44 12.11 10.03 -63.06
CA PHE A 44 13.58 10.09 -62.91
C PHE A 44 14.06 11.03 -61.77
N SER A 45 15.06 10.54 -61.02
CA SER A 45 16.09 11.25 -60.21
C SER A 45 15.78 11.68 -58.75
N PRO A 46 16.82 11.85 -57.89
CA PRO A 46 17.81 10.85 -57.48
C PRO A 46 17.97 10.77 -55.95
N ALA A 47 18.69 9.75 -55.49
CA ALA A 47 18.98 9.45 -54.09
C ALA A 47 19.75 10.58 -53.37
N LEU A 48 19.22 11.00 -52.22
CA LEU A 48 19.92 11.84 -51.23
C LEU A 48 20.45 10.94 -50.10
N SER A 49 21.76 10.98 -49.93
CA SER A 49 22.52 10.30 -48.88
C SER A 49 22.23 10.92 -47.51
N LEU A 50 21.53 10.19 -46.64
CA LEU A 50 21.41 10.51 -45.22
C LEU A 50 22.73 10.14 -44.52
N GLN A 51 23.59 11.13 -44.31
CA GLN A 51 24.72 11.01 -43.39
C GLN A 51 24.20 10.76 -41.98
N ARG A 52 24.47 9.56 -41.46
CA ARG A 52 24.22 9.20 -40.06
C ARG A 52 25.09 10.07 -39.16
N ARG A 53 24.45 10.92 -38.35
CA ARG A 53 25.12 11.55 -37.19
C ARG A 53 25.47 10.43 -36.18
N PRO A 54 26.67 10.45 -35.59
CA PRO A 54 27.02 9.48 -34.56
C PRO A 54 26.11 9.70 -33.35
N SER A 55 25.43 8.63 -32.92
CA SER A 55 24.67 8.59 -31.67
C SER A 55 25.63 8.85 -30.52
N ARG A 56 25.47 9.99 -29.85
CA ARG A 56 26.09 10.22 -28.55
C ARG A 56 25.49 9.18 -27.60
N SER A 57 26.30 8.21 -27.17
CA SER A 57 25.96 7.36 -26.04
C SER A 57 25.98 8.24 -24.79
N CYS A 58 24.81 8.73 -24.40
CA CYS A 58 24.61 9.35 -23.11
C CYS A 58 24.70 8.24 -22.05
N GLY A 59 25.91 7.93 -21.60
CA GLY A 59 26.13 7.17 -20.37
C GLY A 59 25.73 8.05 -19.18
N GLY A 60 24.43 8.25 -18.98
CA GLY A 60 23.92 8.62 -17.67
C GLY A 60 24.12 7.44 -16.71
N PRO A 61 24.20 7.67 -15.39
CA PRO A 61 24.14 6.57 -14.43
C PRO A 61 22.91 5.72 -14.76
N ALA A 62 23.04 4.39 -14.69
CA ALA A 62 21.89 3.50 -14.82
C ALA A 62 20.81 3.99 -13.85
N ALA A 63 19.56 4.11 -14.33
CA ALA A 63 18.45 4.52 -13.47
C ALA A 63 18.44 3.62 -12.23
N ALA A 64 18.49 4.24 -11.05
CA ALA A 64 18.42 3.49 -9.80
C ALA A 64 17.16 2.62 -9.85
N MET A 65 17.29 1.34 -9.50
CA MET A 65 16.20 0.37 -9.53
C MET A 65 15.83 0.02 -8.08
N PRO A 66 15.06 0.89 -7.40
CA PRO A 66 14.96 0.83 -5.96
C PRO A 66 14.19 -0.40 -5.49
N ARG A 67 14.51 -0.83 -4.27
CA ARG A 67 13.75 -1.80 -3.49
C ARG A 67 12.77 -1.02 -2.62
N LEU A 68 11.52 -1.48 -2.56
CA LEU A 68 10.49 -0.88 -1.71
C LEU A 68 10.46 -1.56 -0.34
N VAL A 69 10.57 -0.80 0.74
CA VAL A 69 10.39 -1.27 2.10
C VAL A 69 9.20 -0.54 2.72
N SER A 70 8.14 -1.28 2.99
CA SER A 70 6.95 -0.76 3.65
C SER A 70 6.89 -1.20 5.11
N PHE A 71 6.37 -0.34 5.97
CA PHE A 71 6.32 -0.58 7.41
C PHE A 71 4.90 -0.44 7.96
N ASP A 72 4.46 -1.40 8.77
CA ASP A 72 3.39 -1.13 9.73
C ASP A 72 3.87 -0.18 10.85
N VAL A 73 2.93 0.41 11.58
CA VAL A 73 3.16 1.46 12.57
C VAL A 73 3.13 0.90 13.99
N ASP A 74 1.94 0.53 14.49
CA ASP A 74 1.68 0.23 15.89
C ASP A 74 2.13 -1.20 16.23
N GLY A 75 3.23 -1.33 16.99
CA GLY A 75 3.86 -2.61 17.30
C GLY A 75 5.11 -2.88 16.47
N THR A 76 5.33 -2.10 15.40
CA THR A 76 6.45 -2.27 14.47
C THR A 76 7.45 -1.10 14.51
N LEU A 77 7.00 0.13 14.27
CA LEU A 77 7.83 1.33 14.38
C LEU A 77 7.75 1.98 15.76
N ILE A 78 6.58 1.88 16.37
CA ILE A 78 6.26 2.53 17.64
C ILE A 78 5.51 1.57 18.54
N LYS A 79 5.53 1.81 19.85
CA LYS A 79 4.70 1.10 20.83
C LYS A 79 3.91 2.09 21.67
N SER A 80 2.73 1.66 22.11
CA SER A 80 1.92 2.42 23.06
C SER A 80 2.42 2.18 24.49
N ILE A 81 2.53 3.25 25.29
CA ILE A 81 3.06 3.22 26.66
C ILE A 81 2.19 4.02 27.65
N GLY A 82 2.16 3.53 28.90
CA GLY A 82 1.53 4.24 30.03
C GLY A 82 -0.01 4.33 29.95
N ALA A 83 -0.59 5.10 30.87
CA ALA A 83 -2.04 5.23 31.00
C ALA A 83 -2.72 5.97 29.82
N ARG A 84 -1.95 6.70 29.02
CA ARG A 84 -2.41 7.46 27.84
C ARG A 84 -2.09 6.74 26.51
N ALA A 85 -1.82 5.44 26.57
CA ALA A 85 -1.52 4.59 25.42
C ALA A 85 -2.52 4.81 24.27
N ASN A 86 -2.01 5.30 23.12
CA ASN A 86 -2.75 5.58 21.88
C ASN A 86 -4.05 6.39 22.11
N GLN A 87 -4.06 7.28 23.10
CA GLN A 87 -5.29 7.92 23.57
C GLN A 87 -5.97 8.76 22.49
N LEU A 88 -5.21 9.60 21.76
CA LEU A 88 -5.79 10.45 20.72
C LEU A 88 -6.47 9.63 19.61
N HIS A 89 -5.87 8.49 19.24
CA HIS A 89 -6.44 7.60 18.23
C HIS A 89 -7.78 7.01 18.71
N ARG A 90 -7.84 6.53 19.96
CA ARG A 90 -9.07 6.00 20.58
C ARG A 90 -10.16 7.06 20.70
N GLU A 91 -9.79 8.28 21.08
CA GLU A 91 -10.72 9.41 21.15
C GLU A 91 -11.28 9.79 19.76
N ALA A 92 -10.48 9.69 18.69
CA ALA A 92 -10.94 9.94 17.33
C ALA A 92 -12.06 8.96 16.90
N PHE A 93 -11.95 7.67 17.26
CA PHE A 93 -13.04 6.72 17.07
C PHE A 93 -14.30 7.11 17.83
N THR A 94 -14.17 7.37 19.14
CA THR A 94 -15.31 7.78 19.99
C THR A 94 -15.99 9.04 19.45
N ALA A 95 -15.21 10.03 19.00
CA ALA A 95 -15.72 11.23 18.37
C ALA A 95 -16.50 10.92 17.08
N ALA A 96 -16.00 10.02 16.23
CA ALA A 96 -16.67 9.63 15.00
C ALA A 96 -18.00 8.89 15.24
N PHE A 97 -18.04 7.94 16.17
CA PHE A 97 -19.29 7.25 16.53
C PHE A 97 -20.34 8.23 17.06
N LYS A 98 -19.92 9.15 17.94
CA LYS A 98 -20.79 10.17 18.52
C LYS A 98 -21.28 11.17 17.49
N GLN A 99 -20.42 11.62 16.59
CA GLN A 99 -20.76 12.62 15.58
C GLN A 99 -21.68 12.06 14.51
N VAL A 100 -21.45 10.84 14.03
CA VAL A 100 -22.19 10.28 12.89
C VAL A 100 -23.47 9.55 13.33
N PHE A 101 -23.44 8.85 14.45
CA PHE A 101 -24.56 8.01 14.92
C PHE A 101 -25.11 8.40 16.30
N GLY A 102 -24.53 9.39 16.98
CA GLY A 102 -24.95 9.76 18.34
C GLY A 102 -24.61 8.70 19.40
N ILE A 103 -23.73 7.75 19.07
CA ILE A 103 -23.37 6.63 19.95
C ILE A 103 -22.12 7.01 20.76
N ASP A 104 -22.24 7.02 22.08
CA ASP A 104 -21.11 7.21 23.00
C ASP A 104 -20.50 5.84 23.34
N THR A 105 -19.44 5.46 22.61
CA THR A 105 -18.76 4.16 22.74
C THR A 105 -17.27 4.28 22.49
N THR A 106 -16.50 3.27 22.91
CA THR A 106 -15.09 3.09 22.56
C THR A 106 -14.90 1.86 21.69
N ILE A 107 -13.70 1.69 21.15
CA ILE A 107 -13.30 0.50 20.37
C ILE A 107 -13.08 -0.74 21.23
N ASP A 108 -12.98 -0.58 22.56
CA ASP A 108 -12.70 -1.68 23.49
C ASP A 108 -13.89 -2.64 23.69
N VAL A 109 -15.04 -2.32 23.08
CA VAL A 109 -16.21 -3.21 23.04
C VAL A 109 -16.00 -4.41 22.11
N ILE A 110 -14.92 -4.43 21.33
CA ILE A 110 -14.49 -5.56 20.49
C ILE A 110 -12.98 -5.83 20.63
N PRO A 111 -12.53 -7.07 20.38
CA PRO A 111 -11.13 -7.33 20.06
C PRO A 111 -10.76 -6.63 18.75
N HIS A 112 -9.73 -5.78 18.77
CA HIS A 112 -9.38 -4.93 17.63
C HIS A 112 -7.88 -4.96 17.25
N HIS A 113 -7.04 -5.65 18.02
CA HIS A 113 -5.61 -5.79 17.69
C HIS A 113 -5.42 -6.49 16.33
N GLY A 114 -4.57 -5.91 15.49
CA GLY A 114 -4.35 -6.42 14.12
C GLY A 114 -5.50 -6.12 13.15
N SER A 115 -6.51 -5.33 13.53
CA SER A 115 -7.56 -4.88 12.60
C SER A 115 -7.20 -3.53 11.93
N THR A 116 -8.00 -3.10 10.95
CA THR A 116 -7.89 -1.78 10.32
C THR A 116 -8.92 -0.83 10.90
N ASP A 117 -8.67 0.48 10.85
CA ASP A 117 -9.60 1.46 11.43
C ASP A 117 -11.01 1.34 10.84
N THR A 118 -11.11 1.11 9.53
CA THR A 118 -12.39 0.97 8.83
C THR A 118 -13.11 -0.33 9.21
N LEU A 119 -12.39 -1.44 9.43
CA LEU A 119 -13.01 -2.67 9.93
C LEU A 119 -13.44 -2.54 11.40
N ILE A 120 -12.67 -1.83 12.22
CA ILE A 120 -13.03 -1.51 13.62
C ILE A 120 -14.30 -0.67 13.66
N LEU A 121 -14.37 0.40 12.85
CA LEU A 121 -15.55 1.25 12.71
C LEU A 121 -16.81 0.41 12.41
N VAL A 122 -16.72 -0.49 11.43
CA VAL A 122 -17.83 -1.36 11.04
C VAL A 122 -18.21 -2.33 12.16
N ALA A 123 -17.23 -2.99 12.77
CA ALA A 123 -17.46 -3.98 13.81
C ALA A 123 -18.10 -3.37 15.07
N VAL A 124 -17.64 -2.21 15.52
CA VAL A 124 -18.23 -1.51 16.68
C VAL A 124 -19.67 -1.10 16.38
N LEU A 125 -19.96 -0.55 15.19
CA LEU A 125 -21.32 -0.15 14.84
C LEU A 125 -22.28 -1.35 14.78
N VAL A 126 -21.82 -2.51 14.29
CA VAL A 126 -22.60 -3.75 14.29
C VAL A 126 -22.92 -4.22 15.72
N VAL A 127 -21.98 -4.09 16.67
CA VAL A 127 -22.24 -4.38 18.09
C VAL A 127 -23.34 -3.47 18.66
N HIS A 128 -23.45 -2.24 18.18
CA HIS A 128 -24.51 -1.29 18.56
C HIS A 128 -25.80 -1.42 17.74
N GLY A 129 -25.95 -2.48 16.96
CA GLY A 129 -27.17 -2.78 16.22
C GLY A 129 -27.32 -2.06 14.89
N ILE A 130 -26.30 -1.34 14.42
CA ILE A 130 -26.29 -0.74 13.09
C ILE A 130 -26.03 -1.86 12.06
N PRO A 131 -26.88 -2.04 11.04
CA PRO A 131 -26.65 -3.03 10.01
C PRO A 131 -25.30 -2.82 9.32
N LYS A 132 -24.56 -3.90 9.05
CA LYS A 132 -23.23 -3.84 8.41
C LYS A 132 -23.23 -3.00 7.11
N ALA A 133 -24.27 -3.14 6.28
CA ALA A 133 -24.38 -2.36 5.04
C ALA A 133 -24.47 -0.85 5.28
N GLU A 134 -25.18 -0.42 6.34
CA GLU A 134 -25.28 0.98 6.73
C GLU A 134 -23.97 1.50 7.34
N ALA A 135 -23.31 0.69 8.17
CA ALA A 135 -21.99 1.02 8.71
C ALA A 135 -20.95 1.20 7.58
N MET A 136 -20.94 0.29 6.61
CA MET A 136 -20.09 0.36 5.41
C MET A 136 -20.38 1.62 4.58
N ALA A 137 -21.66 1.92 4.33
CA ALA A 137 -22.05 3.11 3.58
C ALA A 137 -21.66 4.43 4.29
N SER A 138 -21.52 4.39 5.61
CA SER A 138 -21.18 5.55 6.43
C SER A 138 -19.67 5.75 6.65
N LEU A 139 -18.83 4.85 6.14
CA LEU A 139 -17.37 4.93 6.29
C LEU A 139 -16.77 6.28 5.88
N PRO A 140 -17.17 6.93 4.75
CA PRO A 140 -16.63 8.23 4.40
C PRO A 140 -16.88 9.30 5.48
N ALA A 141 -18.07 9.33 6.07
CA ALA A 141 -18.42 10.28 7.12
C ALA A 141 -17.68 9.98 8.44
N LEU A 142 -17.55 8.69 8.79
CA LEU A 142 -16.80 8.25 9.97
C LEU A 142 -15.32 8.60 9.86
N GLN A 143 -14.68 8.28 8.72
CA GLN A 143 -13.28 8.62 8.46
C GLN A 143 -13.05 10.13 8.52
N GLN A 144 -13.95 10.93 7.92
CA GLN A 144 -13.87 12.39 7.99
C GLN A 144 -13.96 12.89 9.44
N ALA A 145 -14.87 12.33 10.25
CA ALA A 145 -15.01 12.71 11.65
C ALA A 145 -13.77 12.33 12.47
N MET A 146 -13.22 11.12 12.29
CA MET A 146 -11.96 10.70 12.91
C MET A 146 -10.81 11.63 12.55
N ASN A 147 -10.61 11.90 11.26
CA ASN A 147 -9.53 12.75 10.77
C ASN A 147 -9.67 14.19 11.27
N SER A 148 -10.90 14.73 11.31
CA SER A 148 -11.16 16.09 11.81
C SER A 148 -10.86 16.20 13.30
N TYR A 149 -11.28 15.22 14.09
CA TYR A 149 -11.00 15.18 15.52
C TYR A 149 -9.48 15.07 15.79
N PHE A 150 -8.81 14.17 15.07
CA PHE A 150 -7.37 13.96 15.20
C PHE A 150 -6.58 15.22 14.82
N ALA A 151 -6.91 15.85 13.68
CA ALA A 151 -6.25 17.07 13.22
C ALA A 151 -6.43 18.25 14.20
N ALA A 152 -7.62 18.40 14.78
CA ALA A 152 -7.90 19.43 15.79
C ALA A 152 -7.11 19.24 17.10
N ASN A 153 -6.52 18.07 17.31
CA ASN A 153 -5.81 17.68 18.53
C ASN A 153 -4.39 17.16 18.24
N ILE A 154 -3.81 17.53 17.09
CA ILE A 154 -2.55 16.97 16.58
C ILE A 154 -1.36 17.12 17.54
N ASP A 155 -1.36 18.16 18.39
CA ASP A 155 -0.34 18.38 19.42
C ASP A 155 -0.24 17.24 20.43
N ARG A 156 -1.29 16.41 20.55
CA ARG A 156 -1.36 15.23 21.42
C ARG A 156 -1.03 13.93 20.69
N ALA A 157 -0.68 13.97 19.40
CA ALA A 157 -0.50 12.76 18.59
C ALA A 157 0.64 11.85 19.04
N GLY A 158 1.65 12.40 19.74
CA GLY A 158 2.74 11.62 20.35
C GLY A 158 2.47 11.17 21.79
N ASP A 159 1.38 11.61 22.43
CA ASP A 159 1.11 11.26 23.83
C ASP A 159 0.94 9.74 24.00
N GLY A 160 1.72 9.16 24.92
CA GLY A 160 1.64 7.73 25.22
C GLY A 160 2.17 6.83 24.10
N LEU A 161 3.02 7.36 23.21
CA LEU A 161 3.70 6.61 22.16
C LEU A 161 5.23 6.73 22.34
N GLU A 162 5.95 5.65 22.03
CA GLU A 162 7.42 5.61 22.06
C GLU A 162 7.93 4.92 20.80
N VAL A 163 9.01 5.44 20.21
CA VAL A 163 9.69 4.82 19.07
C VAL A 163 10.39 3.54 19.53
N LEU A 164 10.23 2.45 18.78
CA LEU A 164 10.86 1.16 19.11
C LEU A 164 12.39 1.19 18.86
N PRO A 165 13.18 0.42 19.63
CA PRO A 165 14.63 0.37 19.46
C PRO A 165 15.06 0.00 18.02
N GLY A 166 16.05 0.72 17.49
CA GLY A 166 16.62 0.51 16.15
C GLY A 166 15.85 1.14 14.99
N VAL A 167 14.60 1.59 15.20
CA VAL A 167 13.78 2.19 14.14
C VAL A 167 14.42 3.43 13.54
N VAL A 168 14.91 4.35 14.38
CA VAL A 168 15.54 5.60 13.91
C VAL A 168 16.78 5.31 13.08
N ASP A 169 17.63 4.38 13.54
CA ASP A 169 18.88 4.04 12.86
C ASP A 169 18.62 3.32 11.54
N LEU A 170 17.64 2.42 11.50
CA LEU A 170 17.21 1.75 10.27
C LEU A 170 16.64 2.74 9.25
N LEU A 171 15.71 3.62 9.65
CA LEU A 171 15.11 4.58 8.73
C LEU A 171 16.14 5.59 8.20
N LYS A 172 17.11 6.01 9.02
CA LYS A 172 18.25 6.82 8.55
C LYS A 172 19.09 6.09 7.52
N ALA A 173 19.47 4.84 7.80
CA ALA A 173 20.28 4.05 6.88
C ALA A 173 19.55 3.82 5.53
N LEU A 174 18.24 3.55 5.57
CA LEU A 174 17.43 3.40 4.35
C LEU A 174 17.26 4.72 3.59
N LYS A 175 17.17 5.86 4.29
CA LYS A 175 17.06 7.18 3.65
C LYS A 175 18.36 7.61 2.96
N GLU A 176 19.52 7.25 3.53
CA GLU A 176 20.84 7.56 2.96
C GLU A 176 21.18 6.69 1.74
N ASP A 177 20.53 5.54 1.59
CA ASP A 177 20.77 4.56 0.52
C ASP A 177 19.74 4.71 -0.61
N THR A 178 20.16 5.26 -1.76
CA THR A 178 19.30 5.54 -2.91
C THR A 178 18.70 4.30 -3.57
N ASP A 179 19.17 3.11 -3.21
CA ASP A 179 18.59 1.85 -3.68
C ASP A 179 17.30 1.49 -2.93
N PHE A 180 16.85 2.30 -1.96
CA PHE A 180 15.64 2.06 -1.20
C PHE A 180 14.60 3.18 -1.34
N MET A 181 13.34 2.75 -1.38
CA MET A 181 12.19 3.60 -1.14
C MET A 181 11.46 3.09 0.10
N THR A 182 11.02 3.99 0.97
CA THR A 182 10.36 3.66 2.23
C THR A 182 9.01 4.33 2.35
N CYS A 183 8.02 3.58 2.85
CA CYS A 183 6.66 4.09 3.01
C CYS A 183 5.93 3.42 4.19
N LEU A 184 4.77 3.96 4.55
CA LEU A 184 3.89 3.33 5.52
C LEU A 184 2.90 2.38 4.83
N VAL A 185 2.63 1.25 5.46
CA VAL A 185 1.48 0.40 5.16
C VAL A 185 0.85 0.03 6.50
N THR A 186 -0.32 0.57 6.82
CA THR A 186 -0.90 0.40 8.16
C THR A 186 -2.42 0.36 8.13
N GLY A 187 -3.02 -0.28 9.13
CA GLY A 187 -4.46 -0.27 9.35
C GLY A 187 -5.03 1.10 9.75
N ASN A 188 -4.18 2.03 10.19
CA ASN A 188 -4.59 3.39 10.54
C ASN A 188 -5.09 4.17 9.30
N LEU A 189 -5.98 5.14 9.49
CA LEU A 189 -6.25 6.16 8.47
C LEU A 189 -4.98 6.95 8.15
N GLU A 190 -4.79 7.36 6.89
CA GLU A 190 -3.56 8.01 6.43
C GLU A 190 -3.14 9.23 7.29
N PRO A 191 -4.03 10.20 7.60
CA PRO A 191 -3.64 11.34 8.43
C PRO A 191 -3.22 10.96 9.85
N ILE A 192 -3.79 9.88 10.40
CA ILE A 192 -3.47 9.37 11.74
C ILE A 192 -2.10 8.69 11.73
N GLY A 193 -1.86 7.81 10.75
CA GLY A 193 -0.57 7.12 10.59
C GLY A 193 0.59 8.12 10.44
N TRP A 194 0.47 9.07 9.52
CA TRP A 194 1.49 10.11 9.33
C TRP A 194 1.57 11.09 10.49
N GLY A 195 0.45 11.45 11.11
CA GLY A 195 0.45 12.33 12.28
C GLY A 195 1.22 11.77 13.47
N LYS A 196 1.14 10.45 13.70
CA LYS A 196 2.00 9.75 14.69
C LYS A 196 3.48 9.86 14.31
N MET A 197 3.82 9.63 13.05
CA MET A 197 5.21 9.72 12.58
C MET A 197 5.77 11.14 12.71
N GLN A 198 4.97 12.15 12.39
CA GLN A 198 5.35 13.55 12.54
C GLN A 198 5.57 13.92 14.00
N ALA A 199 4.65 13.56 14.90
CA ALA A 199 4.75 13.86 16.33
C ALA A 199 5.96 13.19 17.00
N LEU A 200 6.42 12.06 16.47
CA LEU A 200 7.59 11.32 16.95
C LEU A 200 8.89 11.65 16.20
N GLY A 201 8.86 12.60 15.27
CA GLY A 201 10.04 13.03 14.50
C GLY A 201 10.55 11.98 13.50
N LEU A 202 9.69 11.07 13.06
CA LEU A 202 10.02 10.01 12.10
C LEU A 202 9.63 10.33 10.66
N SER A 203 8.66 11.23 10.43
CA SER A 203 8.11 11.51 9.10
C SER A 203 9.20 11.77 8.06
N ASP A 204 10.14 12.64 8.40
CA ASP A 204 11.18 13.09 7.47
C ASP A 204 12.22 12.00 7.16
N LEU A 205 12.17 10.85 7.83
CA LEU A 205 13.04 9.71 7.55
C LEU A 205 12.48 8.79 6.44
N PHE A 206 11.25 9.01 6.00
CA PHE A 206 10.64 8.27 4.89
C PHE A 206 10.93 8.91 3.52
N SER A 207 10.68 8.16 2.45
CA SER A 207 10.78 8.69 1.09
C SER A 207 9.84 9.87 0.85
N THR A 208 10.31 10.85 0.08
CA THR A 208 9.57 12.06 -0.28
C THR A 208 9.30 12.08 -1.79
N PRO A 209 8.07 12.40 -2.24
CA PRO A 209 6.89 12.71 -1.44
C PRO A 209 6.40 11.49 -0.64
N HIS A 210 5.84 11.71 0.55
CA HIS A 210 5.29 10.63 1.38
C HIS A 210 4.19 9.87 0.63
N PHE A 211 4.19 8.54 0.76
CA PHE A 211 3.18 7.66 0.19
C PHE A 211 2.99 6.43 1.07
N GLY A 212 2.02 5.59 0.72
CA GLY A 212 1.74 4.36 1.46
C GLY A 212 0.42 3.70 1.10
N GLY A 213 0.03 2.72 1.91
CA GLY A 213 -1.29 2.10 1.88
C GLY A 213 -1.93 2.13 3.27
N PHE A 214 -3.19 2.56 3.36
CA PHE A 214 -3.79 2.95 4.63
C PHE A 214 -5.20 2.39 4.79
N GLY A 215 -5.69 2.34 6.03
CA GLY A 215 -7.09 1.99 6.35
C GLY A 215 -8.11 2.86 5.62
N SER A 216 -7.72 4.07 5.18
CA SER A 216 -8.55 4.97 4.38
C SER A 216 -8.68 4.59 2.91
N ASP A 217 -7.80 3.74 2.37
CA ASP A 217 -7.75 3.42 0.94
C ASP A 217 -8.77 2.32 0.55
N PHE A 218 -9.00 1.34 1.43
CA PHE A 218 -9.85 0.19 1.12
C PHE A 218 -10.47 -0.43 2.40
N CYS A 219 -11.69 -0.96 2.28
CA CYS A 219 -12.34 -1.73 3.32
C CYS A 219 -13.22 -2.81 2.68
N SER A 220 -12.91 -4.08 2.92
CA SER A 220 -13.77 -5.19 2.45
C SER A 220 -15.02 -5.37 3.31
N GLY A 221 -15.01 -4.83 4.53
CA GLY A 221 -15.96 -5.15 5.58
C GLY A 221 -15.81 -6.58 6.12
N ASN A 222 -14.82 -7.37 5.68
CA ASN A 222 -14.59 -8.71 6.20
C ASN A 222 -13.64 -8.68 7.40
N THR A 223 -14.22 -8.71 8.60
CA THR A 223 -13.48 -8.69 9.87
C THR A 223 -12.71 -9.98 10.15
N GLU A 224 -13.06 -11.09 9.48
CA GLU A 224 -12.42 -12.40 9.68
C GLU A 224 -11.12 -12.54 8.87
N GLU A 225 -11.04 -11.87 7.72
CA GLU A 225 -9.89 -11.92 6.82
C GLU A 225 -9.22 -10.55 6.67
N THR A 226 -8.98 -9.86 7.78
CA THR A 226 -8.40 -8.50 7.80
C THR A 226 -7.07 -8.39 7.02
N TRP A 227 -6.29 -9.48 6.94
CA TRP A 227 -5.05 -9.52 6.14
C TRP A 227 -5.28 -9.20 4.65
N ARG A 228 -6.48 -9.44 4.09
CA ARG A 228 -6.80 -9.12 2.70
C ARG A 228 -6.84 -7.61 2.45
N ASP A 229 -7.40 -6.84 3.38
CA ASP A 229 -7.42 -5.38 3.28
C ASP A 229 -5.98 -4.83 3.32
N ARG A 230 -5.14 -5.38 4.21
CA ARG A 230 -3.71 -5.04 4.25
C ARG A 230 -2.98 -5.42 2.97
N ALA A 231 -3.32 -6.54 2.34
CA ALA A 231 -2.71 -6.93 1.07
C ALA A 231 -3.02 -5.90 -0.03
N GLU A 232 -4.24 -5.35 -0.05
CA GLU A 232 -4.58 -4.22 -0.93
C GLU A 232 -3.74 -2.97 -0.60
N PHE A 233 -3.52 -2.65 0.68
CA PHE A 233 -2.67 -1.52 1.07
C PHE A 233 -1.22 -1.70 0.56
N ILE A 234 -0.66 -2.91 0.65
CA ILE A 234 0.69 -3.20 0.13
C ILE A 234 0.73 -3.06 -1.39
N ARG A 235 -0.30 -3.53 -2.10
CA ARG A 235 -0.41 -3.37 -3.56
C ARG A 235 -0.50 -1.90 -3.97
N LEU A 236 -1.30 -1.11 -3.24
CA LEU A 236 -1.43 0.33 -3.47
C LEU A 236 -0.12 1.07 -3.20
N ALA A 237 0.58 0.75 -2.11
CA ALA A 237 1.90 1.30 -1.80
C ALA A 237 2.91 1.00 -2.92
N ALA A 238 2.92 -0.24 -3.43
CA ALA A 238 3.79 -0.64 -4.54
C ALA A 238 3.45 0.11 -5.84
N MET A 239 2.16 0.30 -6.14
CA MET A 239 1.72 1.09 -7.29
C MET A 239 2.15 2.55 -7.17
N LYS A 240 1.96 3.16 -5.99
CA LYS A 240 2.39 4.55 -5.70
C LYS A 240 3.92 4.68 -5.81
N ALA A 241 4.69 3.71 -5.31
CA ALA A 241 6.14 3.68 -5.45
C ALA A 241 6.58 3.62 -6.92
N ALA A 242 5.98 2.73 -7.72
CA ALA A 242 6.30 2.60 -9.14
C ALA A 242 6.00 3.88 -9.94
N GLY A 243 5.03 4.69 -9.52
CA GLY A 243 4.75 6.00 -10.12
C GLY A 243 5.74 7.10 -9.72
N GLN A 244 6.54 6.90 -8.67
CA GLN A 244 7.52 7.87 -8.17
C GLN A 244 8.97 7.48 -8.47
N ALA A 245 9.23 6.20 -8.73
CA ALA A 245 10.57 5.69 -8.99
C ALA A 245 11.07 6.05 -10.40
N ASP A 246 12.36 6.36 -10.51
CA ASP A 246 13.03 6.57 -11.80
C ASP A 246 13.26 5.27 -12.60
N GLY A 247 13.02 4.12 -11.97
CA GLY A 247 13.22 2.79 -12.51
C GLY A 247 12.25 1.76 -11.92
N PRO A 248 12.25 0.51 -12.43
CA PRO A 248 11.38 -0.53 -11.90
C PRO A 248 11.74 -0.87 -10.44
N ILE A 249 10.71 -1.11 -9.62
CA ILE A 249 10.89 -1.66 -8.28
C ILE A 249 11.39 -3.11 -8.39
N THR A 250 12.58 -3.39 -7.86
CA THR A 250 13.25 -4.71 -8.03
C THR A 250 12.86 -5.73 -6.97
N ALA A 251 12.56 -5.26 -5.76
CA ALA A 251 12.08 -6.08 -4.66
C ALA A 251 11.10 -5.26 -3.81
N ARG A 252 10.21 -5.96 -3.11
CA ARG A 252 9.25 -5.36 -2.19
C ARG A 252 9.34 -6.11 -0.87
N PHE A 253 9.48 -5.38 0.23
CA PHE A 253 9.50 -5.90 1.59
C PHE A 253 8.37 -5.24 2.37
N HIS A 254 7.77 -6.00 3.27
CA HIS A 254 6.83 -5.46 4.23
C HIS A 254 7.20 -5.95 5.63
N ILE A 255 7.38 -5.00 6.53
CA ILE A 255 7.77 -5.22 7.92
C ILE A 255 6.56 -4.95 8.80
N GLY A 256 6.15 -5.94 9.61
CA GLY A 256 5.02 -5.83 10.52
C GLY A 256 5.12 -6.81 11.69
N ASP A 257 4.36 -6.57 12.77
CA ASP A 257 4.39 -7.37 14.00
C ASP A 257 3.23 -8.36 14.14
N ALA A 258 2.25 -8.33 13.23
CA ALA A 258 1.06 -9.15 13.33
C ALA A 258 0.99 -10.25 12.25
N PRO A 259 0.28 -11.36 12.52
CA PRO A 259 0.01 -12.41 11.54
C PRO A 259 -0.58 -11.86 10.24
N MET A 260 -1.43 -10.83 10.37
CA MET A 260 -2.08 -10.18 9.23
C MET A 260 -1.11 -9.41 8.34
N ASP A 261 0.01 -8.91 8.87
CA ASP A 261 1.01 -8.18 8.08
C ASP A 261 1.86 -9.15 7.25
N VAL A 262 2.39 -10.22 7.87
CA VAL A 262 3.22 -11.20 7.17
C VAL A 262 2.41 -12.03 6.15
N GLN A 263 1.14 -12.31 6.44
CA GLN A 263 0.26 -12.99 5.49
C GLN A 263 -0.10 -12.08 4.31
N ALA A 264 -0.43 -10.81 4.58
CA ALA A 264 -0.71 -9.81 3.56
C ALA A 264 0.48 -9.59 2.64
N ALA A 265 1.69 -9.51 3.19
CA ALA A 265 2.92 -9.34 2.43
C ALA A 265 3.13 -10.48 1.44
N ALA A 266 3.03 -11.73 1.91
CA ALA A 266 3.17 -12.91 1.07
C ALA A 266 2.14 -12.91 -0.08
N ASP A 267 0.87 -12.59 0.21
CA ASP A 267 -0.21 -12.54 -0.78
C ASP A 267 -0.05 -11.38 -1.79
N ALA A 268 0.42 -10.22 -1.33
CA ALA A 268 0.69 -9.06 -2.17
C ALA A 268 1.97 -9.19 -3.02
N GLY A 269 2.75 -10.26 -2.82
CA GLY A 269 4.02 -10.51 -3.50
C GLY A 269 5.16 -9.61 -3.00
N ALA A 270 5.11 -9.23 -1.72
CA ALA A 270 6.23 -8.68 -0.98
C ALA A 270 6.88 -9.78 -0.13
N VAL A 271 8.16 -9.60 0.20
CA VAL A 271 8.88 -10.47 1.14
C VAL A 271 8.40 -10.14 2.56
N PRO A 272 7.80 -11.12 3.27
CA PRO A 272 7.30 -10.92 4.63
C PRO A 272 8.45 -10.89 5.64
N LEU A 273 8.59 -9.78 6.36
CA LEU A 273 9.50 -9.62 7.48
C LEU A 273 8.67 -9.38 8.76
N GLY A 274 8.65 -10.38 9.64
CA GLY A 274 7.93 -10.28 10.91
C GLY A 274 8.83 -9.76 12.02
N VAL A 275 8.31 -8.90 12.90
CA VAL A 275 8.99 -8.52 14.15
C VAL A 275 8.17 -8.95 15.38
N THR A 276 8.82 -9.37 16.46
CA THR A 276 8.13 -9.80 17.70
C THR A 276 8.05 -8.68 18.74
N THR A 277 7.93 -7.43 18.30
CA THR A 277 7.80 -6.23 19.14
C THR A 277 6.35 -5.93 19.53
N GLY A 278 5.39 -6.59 18.89
CA GLY A 278 3.97 -6.55 19.20
C GLY A 278 3.52 -7.59 20.22
N ILE A 279 2.24 -7.96 20.14
CA ILE A 279 1.63 -8.95 21.05
C ILE A 279 1.76 -10.40 20.55
N TYR A 280 2.17 -10.60 19.30
CA TYR A 280 2.19 -11.90 18.65
C TYR A 280 3.56 -12.56 18.75
N THR A 281 3.56 -13.88 18.93
CA THR A 281 4.80 -14.66 19.00
C THR A 281 5.32 -15.00 17.61
N LYS A 282 6.62 -15.33 17.54
CA LYS A 282 7.26 -15.83 16.32
C LYS A 282 6.50 -17.00 15.69
N GLU A 283 6.01 -17.92 16.50
CA GLU A 283 5.27 -19.10 16.04
C GLU A 283 3.96 -18.70 15.37
N GLN A 284 3.24 -17.71 15.93
CA GLN A 284 2.00 -17.22 15.35
C GLN A 284 2.24 -16.54 13.99
N LEU A 285 3.34 -15.79 13.85
CA LEU A 285 3.73 -15.17 12.57
C LEU A 285 4.09 -16.24 11.53
N LEU A 286 4.85 -17.26 11.89
CA LEU A 286 5.22 -18.35 10.99
C LEU A 286 4.05 -19.26 10.59
N VAL A 287 3.05 -19.41 11.47
CA VAL A 287 1.80 -20.11 11.11
C VAL A 287 1.05 -19.36 10.01
N ALA A 288 1.03 -18.02 10.07
CA ALA A 288 0.35 -17.21 9.06
C ALA A 288 1.14 -17.12 7.74
N ALA A 289 2.48 -17.05 7.82
CA ALA A 289 3.36 -17.04 6.66
C ALA A 289 4.64 -17.85 6.92
N PRO A 290 4.71 -19.14 6.53
CA PRO A 290 5.89 -19.98 6.75
C PRO A 290 7.17 -19.50 6.04
N SER A 291 7.02 -18.66 5.01
CA SER A 291 8.13 -18.03 4.29
C SER A 291 8.67 -16.76 4.95
N ALA A 292 8.04 -16.29 6.04
CA ALA A 292 8.44 -15.06 6.71
C ALA A 292 9.79 -15.21 7.41
N THR A 293 10.62 -14.18 7.26
CA THR A 293 11.80 -14.03 8.12
C THR A 293 11.39 -13.28 9.37
N ILE A 294 11.61 -13.88 10.54
CA ILE A 294 11.19 -13.30 11.83
C ILE A 294 12.40 -12.76 12.59
N LEU A 295 12.28 -11.52 13.05
CA LEU A 295 13.25 -10.78 13.84
C LEU A 295 12.67 -10.48 15.23
N GLU A 296 13.52 -10.31 16.24
CA GLU A 296 13.06 -9.91 17.58
C GLU A 296 12.60 -8.43 17.62
N GLY A 297 13.12 -7.63 16.69
CA GLY A 297 12.88 -6.21 16.51
C GLY A 297 13.84 -5.64 15.47
N LEU A 298 13.95 -4.31 15.40
CA LEU A 298 14.74 -3.62 14.39
C LEU A 298 16.11 -3.13 14.91
N GLY A 299 16.52 -3.59 16.09
CA GLY A 299 17.77 -3.16 16.76
C GLY A 299 19.06 -3.68 16.12
N ASP A 300 19.03 -4.81 15.41
CA ASP A 300 20.20 -5.36 14.72
C ASP A 300 20.25 -4.83 13.27
N LEU A 301 20.74 -3.60 13.13
CA LEU A 301 20.77 -2.88 11.86
C LEU A 301 21.49 -3.67 10.75
N SER A 302 22.63 -4.29 11.05
CA SER A 302 23.40 -5.04 10.05
C SER A 302 22.56 -6.18 9.49
N LYS A 303 21.95 -6.97 10.38
CA LYS A 303 21.12 -8.10 9.98
C LYS A 303 19.91 -7.66 9.16
N VAL A 304 19.24 -6.57 9.54
CA VAL A 304 18.10 -6.04 8.77
C VAL A 304 18.54 -5.60 7.38
N MET A 305 19.63 -4.84 7.27
CA MET A 305 20.14 -4.36 5.98
C MET A 305 20.63 -5.52 5.09
N ASP A 306 21.24 -6.55 5.66
CA ASP A 306 21.67 -7.74 4.93
C ASP A 306 20.48 -8.52 4.34
N ILE A 307 19.34 -8.54 5.03
CA ILE A 307 18.11 -9.14 4.52
C ILE A 307 17.54 -8.28 3.38
N LEU A 308 17.48 -6.97 3.56
CA LEU A 308 16.90 -6.04 2.57
C LEU A 308 17.73 -5.92 1.29
N ARG A 309 19.00 -6.33 1.31
CA ARG A 309 19.90 -6.30 0.14
C ARG A 309 19.96 -7.59 -0.68
N GLN A 310 19.40 -8.69 -0.15
CA GLN A 310 19.26 -9.95 -0.90
C GLN A 310 18.39 -9.77 -2.14
#